data_AF-A0A939GB25-F1
#
_entry.id   AF-A0A939GB25-F1
#
_cell.length_a   1.000
_cell.length_b   1.000
_cell.length_c   1.000
_cell.angle_alpha   90.00
_cell.angle_beta   90.00
_cell.angle_gamma   90.00
#
_symmetry.space_group_name_H-M   'P 1'
#
loop_
_entity.id
_entity.type
_entity.pdbx_description
1 polymer ?
#
loop_
_entity_poly.entity_id
_entity_poly.type
_entity_poly.pdbx_seq_one_letter_code
_entity_poly.pdbx_strand_id
1 'polypeptide(L)'
;MKIVKLLYLLGALLPLFHPCAGQNNPPQLKDIQVVTDTVARQITITYSVADKEEKKLRISLKASADRGETYGLTTSTASGDLGFPVLTGKRKKIVWPYDSRLVKLTDLRIKLIADDLVKVDVATLVDQVDSNRIASTMAAIYGQRSHLTPQGLARLATVKDFIDKTFTDTGLEVSRQPFKFSKFEASNLFVKQAGLIDEAKTFIVCSYYNSSSAESFGADASASGMAGVLEAMRILTKYNFAHSLLFLALDDIDEIESRGSAEFVYKGGIKETDQVQGAICLDGIGHYSNEANSQILPSGIAEVFPQVFETVKSNRFRGDFALSISNESSNPFTNRFMSVAAKLVPDLKIQSMVVPGNAETMAALAEGDHVAFWYGKIPALELSDGGITRKKDLVYDKIEDISYTFVSTVVKSVVAALADMAEPQHSTAVVSGVTMKP
;
A
#
# COMPACT_ATOMS: atom_id res chain seq x y z
N MET A 1 -68.61 -41.37 28.23
CA MET A 1 -68.68 -41.38 26.76
C MET A 1 -67.70 -40.34 26.22
N LYS A 2 -66.81 -40.75 25.31
CA LYS A 2 -65.78 -39.97 24.57
C LYS A 2 -64.49 -39.58 25.32
N ILE A 3 -63.52 -40.48 25.19
CA ILE A 3 -62.08 -40.21 25.17
C ILE A 3 -61.78 -39.41 23.90
N VAL A 4 -61.12 -38.25 24.01
CA VAL A 4 -60.52 -37.54 22.87
C VAL A 4 -59.03 -37.36 23.15
N LYS A 5 -58.24 -37.96 22.25
CA LYS A 5 -56.77 -37.95 22.24
C LYS A 5 -56.22 -36.55 22.03
N LEU A 6 -55.27 -36.16 22.88
CA LEU A 6 -54.39 -35.02 22.70
C LEU A 6 -53.34 -35.38 21.63
N LEU A 7 -53.40 -34.76 20.44
CA LEU A 7 -52.35 -34.87 19.43
C LEU A 7 -51.27 -33.82 19.73
N TYR A 8 -50.08 -34.29 20.09
CA TYR A 8 -48.86 -33.50 20.09
C TYR A 8 -48.42 -33.25 18.65
N LEU A 9 -48.45 -31.99 18.20
CA LEU A 9 -47.76 -31.55 17.00
C LEU A 9 -46.38 -31.03 17.42
N LEU A 10 -45.37 -31.91 17.48
CA LEU A 10 -43.97 -31.47 17.54
C LEU A 10 -43.59 -30.93 16.16
N GLY A 11 -43.60 -29.61 16.01
CA GLY A 11 -42.95 -28.95 14.88
C GLY A 11 -41.43 -29.09 15.04
N ALA A 12 -40.80 -29.94 14.24
CA ALA A 12 -39.36 -30.01 14.13
C ALA A 12 -38.85 -28.70 13.50
N LEU A 13 -38.32 -27.78 14.31
CA LEU A 13 -37.40 -26.75 13.82
C LEU A 13 -36.11 -27.48 13.42
N LEU A 14 -35.97 -27.78 12.13
CA LEU A 14 -34.67 -28.10 11.54
C LEU A 14 -33.85 -26.80 11.53
N PRO A 15 -32.71 -26.72 12.25
CA PRO A 15 -31.78 -25.63 12.03
C PRO A 15 -31.25 -25.79 10.60
N LEU A 16 -31.55 -24.82 9.75
CA LEU A 16 -30.83 -24.61 8.50
C LEU A 16 -29.39 -24.26 8.89
N PHE A 17 -28.57 -25.29 9.08
CA PHE A 17 -27.12 -25.16 9.04
C PHE A 17 -26.76 -24.66 7.64
N HIS A 18 -26.68 -23.35 7.49
CA HIS A 18 -25.87 -22.77 6.43
C HIS A 18 -24.44 -23.27 6.72
N PRO A 19 -23.80 -24.03 5.82
CA PRO A 19 -22.38 -24.28 5.97
C PRO A 19 -21.71 -22.91 5.97
N CYS A 20 -21.18 -22.52 7.12
CA CYS A 20 -20.23 -21.43 7.19
C CYS A 20 -19.16 -21.79 6.18
N ALA A 21 -19.10 -21.08 5.05
CA ALA A 21 -18.08 -21.31 4.05
C ALA A 21 -16.74 -21.13 4.79
N GLY A 22 -16.03 -22.24 5.03
CA GLY A 22 -14.77 -22.20 5.75
C GLY A 22 -13.85 -21.19 5.07
N GLN A 23 -13.17 -20.38 5.86
CA GLN A 23 -12.19 -19.43 5.34
C GLN A 23 -11.14 -20.21 4.53
N ASN A 24 -11.06 -19.90 3.23
CA ASN A 24 -10.17 -20.56 2.27
C ASN A 24 -8.70 -20.37 2.71
N ASN A 25 -7.88 -21.42 2.64
CA ASN A 25 -6.50 -21.40 3.19
C ASN A 25 -5.46 -21.42 2.06
N PRO A 26 -4.50 -20.47 2.00
CA PRO A 26 -3.57 -20.44 0.87
C PRO A 26 -2.83 -21.76 0.69
N PRO A 27 -2.57 -22.18 -0.55
CA PRO A 27 -1.83 -23.41 -0.81
C PRO A 27 -0.45 -23.33 -0.17
N GLN A 28 0.09 -24.45 0.31
CA GLN A 28 1.39 -24.52 0.96
C GLN A 28 2.39 -25.28 0.09
N LEU A 29 3.55 -24.67 -0.14
CA LEU A 29 4.71 -25.30 -0.77
C LEU A 29 5.68 -25.82 0.30
N LYS A 30 6.13 -27.07 0.16
CA LYS A 30 7.06 -27.75 1.08
C LYS A 30 8.06 -28.61 0.31
N ASP A 31 9.10 -29.07 1.01
CA ASP A 31 10.10 -30.02 0.52
C ASP A 31 10.75 -29.60 -0.81
N ILE A 32 10.94 -28.30 -1.02
CA ILE A 32 11.52 -27.77 -2.25
C ILE A 32 13.01 -28.12 -2.28
N GLN A 33 13.41 -28.82 -3.32
CA GLN A 33 14.81 -29.10 -3.63
C GLN A 33 15.09 -28.64 -5.06
N VAL A 34 16.16 -27.88 -5.22
CA VAL A 34 16.61 -27.42 -6.53
C VAL A 34 17.99 -27.98 -6.78
N VAL A 35 18.09 -28.84 -7.80
CA VAL A 35 19.32 -29.54 -8.16
C VAL A 35 19.71 -29.16 -9.58
N THR A 36 20.95 -28.74 -9.76
CA THR A 36 21.51 -28.43 -11.07
C THR A 36 22.39 -29.57 -11.56
N ASP A 37 22.11 -30.08 -12.75
CA ASP A 37 22.98 -30.94 -13.54
C ASP A 37 23.77 -30.07 -14.52
N THR A 38 25.08 -29.95 -14.28
CA THR A 38 25.94 -29.06 -15.07
C THR A 38 26.36 -29.64 -16.42
N VAL A 39 26.31 -30.96 -16.57
CA VAL A 39 26.62 -31.66 -17.84
C VAL A 39 25.44 -31.57 -18.79
N ALA A 40 24.23 -31.88 -18.30
CA ALA A 40 22.99 -31.79 -19.07
C ALA A 40 22.44 -30.35 -19.17
N ARG A 41 23.04 -29.39 -18.44
CA ARG A 41 22.62 -27.97 -18.35
C ARG A 41 21.15 -27.83 -17.97
N GLN A 42 20.77 -28.55 -16.92
CA GLN A 42 19.38 -28.68 -16.51
C GLN A 42 19.23 -28.43 -15.02
N ILE A 43 18.20 -27.69 -14.66
CA ILE A 43 17.78 -27.52 -13.27
C ILE A 43 16.53 -28.37 -13.06
N THR A 44 16.59 -29.25 -12.07
CA THR A 44 15.45 -30.03 -11.60
C THR A 44 14.97 -29.46 -10.27
N ILE A 45 13.69 -29.11 -10.21
CA ILE A 45 13.03 -28.63 -9.00
C ILE A 45 12.03 -29.70 -8.59
N THR A 46 12.19 -30.27 -7.40
CA THR A 46 11.17 -31.14 -6.81
C THR A 46 10.51 -30.46 -5.62
N TYR A 47 9.20 -30.63 -5.48
CA TYR A 47 8.44 -29.98 -4.41
C TYR A 47 7.20 -30.80 -4.00
N SER A 48 6.65 -30.45 -2.85
CA SER A 48 5.32 -30.87 -2.39
C SER A 48 4.41 -29.66 -2.37
N VAL A 49 3.16 -29.82 -2.79
CA VAL A 49 2.14 -28.77 -2.71
C VAL A 49 0.86 -29.32 -2.09
N ALA A 50 0.33 -28.61 -1.10
CA ALA A 50 -0.88 -28.96 -0.39
C ALA A 50 -1.86 -27.79 -0.42
N ASP A 51 -3.15 -28.10 -0.48
CA ASP A 51 -4.25 -27.14 -0.41
C ASP A 51 -5.33 -27.81 0.42
N LYS A 52 -5.88 -27.11 1.43
CA LYS A 52 -6.81 -27.74 2.38
C LYS A 52 -8.14 -28.07 1.71
N GLU A 53 -8.50 -27.28 0.71
CA GLU A 53 -9.70 -27.39 -0.10
C GLU A 53 -9.49 -28.30 -1.34
N GLU A 54 -8.31 -28.91 -1.47
CA GLU A 54 -7.88 -29.79 -2.57
C GLU A 54 -8.13 -29.20 -3.98
N LYS A 55 -7.96 -27.88 -4.12
CA LYS A 55 -8.14 -27.19 -5.40
C LYS A 55 -7.05 -27.52 -6.41
N LYS A 56 -7.39 -27.31 -7.68
CA LYS A 56 -6.41 -27.28 -8.78
C LYS A 56 -5.62 -25.98 -8.67
N LEU A 57 -4.30 -26.09 -8.68
CA LEU A 57 -3.39 -24.98 -8.44
C LEU A 57 -2.74 -24.52 -9.74
N ARG A 58 -2.42 -23.23 -9.80
CA ARG A 58 -1.44 -22.68 -10.73
C ARG A 58 -0.08 -22.68 -10.06
N ILE A 59 0.90 -23.30 -10.69
CA ILE A 59 2.29 -23.27 -10.25
C ILE A 59 3.09 -22.40 -11.21
N SER A 60 3.76 -21.38 -10.68
CA SER A 60 4.57 -20.44 -11.45
C SER A 60 6.03 -20.52 -11.02
N LEU A 61 6.94 -20.47 -11.99
CA LEU A 61 8.38 -20.53 -11.78
C LEU A 61 9.01 -19.18 -12.16
N LYS A 62 9.68 -18.56 -11.20
CA LYS A 62 10.53 -17.39 -11.40
C LYS A 62 11.97 -17.70 -11.02
N ALA A 63 12.92 -17.02 -11.66
CA ALA A 63 14.34 -17.22 -11.41
C ALA A 63 15.09 -15.88 -11.37
N SER A 64 16.07 -15.81 -10.48
CA SER A 64 16.91 -14.63 -10.21
C SER A 64 18.38 -15.00 -10.41
N ALA A 65 19.15 -14.09 -11.01
CA ALA A 65 20.61 -14.24 -11.21
C ALA A 65 21.45 -13.43 -10.20
N ASP A 66 20.80 -12.67 -9.32
CA ASP A 66 21.38 -11.65 -8.45
C ASP A 66 21.07 -11.94 -6.97
N ARG A 67 21.13 -13.23 -6.59
CA ARG A 67 20.90 -13.70 -5.21
C ARG A 67 19.50 -13.41 -4.66
N GLY A 68 18.54 -13.14 -5.54
CA GLY A 68 17.14 -12.91 -5.19
C GLY A 68 16.74 -11.45 -5.18
N GLU A 69 17.60 -10.52 -5.59
CA GLU A 69 17.27 -9.09 -5.70
C GLU A 69 16.19 -8.84 -6.77
N THR A 70 16.31 -9.48 -7.94
CA THR A 70 15.32 -9.41 -9.03
C THR A 70 15.08 -10.77 -9.68
N TYR A 71 13.85 -11.03 -10.13
CA TYR A 71 13.40 -12.29 -10.73
C TYR A 71 13.10 -12.15 -12.23
N GLY A 72 14.03 -11.57 -12.98
CA GLY A 72 13.89 -11.28 -14.41
C GLY A 72 14.29 -12.39 -15.39
N LEU A 73 14.81 -13.54 -14.92
CA LEU A 73 15.22 -14.62 -15.83
C LEU A 73 14.02 -15.27 -16.51
N THR A 74 14.13 -15.51 -17.82
CA THR A 74 13.09 -16.18 -18.60
C THR A 74 13.06 -17.68 -18.31
N THR A 75 11.92 -18.17 -17.82
CA THR A 75 11.68 -19.57 -17.45
C THR A 75 10.72 -20.29 -18.39
N SER A 76 10.41 -19.72 -19.56
CA SER A 76 9.39 -20.22 -20.50
C SER A 76 9.66 -21.61 -21.08
N THR A 77 10.90 -22.08 -21.03
CA THR A 77 11.30 -23.44 -21.45
C THR A 77 11.15 -24.48 -20.35
N ALA A 78 10.76 -24.08 -19.14
CA ALA A 78 10.52 -25.01 -18.04
C ALA A 78 9.26 -25.86 -18.30
N SER A 79 9.27 -27.11 -17.86
CA SER A 79 8.21 -28.09 -18.09
C SER A 79 8.03 -29.04 -16.90
N GLY A 80 6.95 -29.84 -16.91
CA GLY A 80 6.60 -30.78 -15.84
C GLY A 80 5.34 -30.35 -15.09
N ASP A 81 5.34 -30.51 -13.77
CA ASP A 81 4.28 -30.02 -12.88
C ASP A 81 4.36 -28.49 -12.73
N LEU A 82 4.08 -27.76 -13.81
CA LEU A 82 4.14 -26.30 -13.94
C LEU A 82 2.89 -25.79 -14.68
N GLY A 83 2.45 -24.58 -14.36
CA GLY A 83 1.28 -23.95 -14.97
C GLY A 83 -0.01 -24.37 -14.28
N PHE A 84 -1.11 -24.38 -15.04
CA PHE A 84 -2.42 -24.78 -14.55
C PHE A 84 -3.04 -25.81 -15.51
N PRO A 85 -3.69 -26.89 -15.00
CA PRO A 85 -3.88 -27.22 -13.59
C PRO A 85 -2.79 -28.17 -13.05
N VAL A 86 -2.32 -27.91 -11.83
CA VAL A 86 -1.51 -28.86 -11.03
C VAL A 86 -2.32 -29.32 -9.82
N LEU A 87 -2.41 -30.63 -9.62
CA LEU A 87 -3.08 -31.21 -8.43
C LEU A 87 -2.17 -31.18 -7.20
N THR A 88 -2.75 -31.17 -6.01
CA THR A 88 -2.02 -31.37 -4.76
C THR A 88 -1.23 -32.69 -4.76
N GLY A 89 -0.19 -32.77 -3.94
CA GLY A 89 0.60 -33.98 -3.78
C GLY A 89 2.08 -33.73 -3.50
N LYS A 90 2.80 -34.83 -3.30
CA LYS A 90 4.24 -34.85 -3.02
C LYS A 90 5.03 -35.19 -4.27
N ARG A 91 6.33 -34.85 -4.29
CA ARG A 91 7.29 -35.22 -5.34
C ARG A 91 6.90 -34.71 -6.74
N LYS A 92 6.25 -33.55 -6.79
CA LYS A 92 6.06 -32.80 -8.04
C LYS A 92 7.42 -32.43 -8.62
N LYS A 93 7.53 -32.36 -9.94
CA LYS A 93 8.80 -32.12 -10.63
C LYS A 93 8.65 -31.09 -11.73
N ILE A 94 9.51 -30.08 -11.68
CA ILE A 94 9.75 -29.13 -12.77
C ILE A 94 11.16 -29.33 -13.28
N VAL A 95 11.32 -29.24 -14.58
CA VAL A 95 12.60 -29.35 -15.27
C VAL A 95 12.77 -28.10 -16.11
N TRP A 96 13.86 -27.36 -15.87
CA TRP A 96 14.19 -26.12 -16.56
C TRP A 96 15.60 -26.18 -17.16
N PRO A 97 15.73 -26.25 -18.49
CA PRO A 97 17.01 -26.06 -19.17
C PRO A 97 17.50 -24.62 -18.97
N TYR A 98 18.77 -24.43 -18.61
CA TYR A 98 19.36 -23.10 -18.40
C TYR A 98 20.53 -22.83 -19.35
N ASP A 99 20.75 -21.56 -19.70
CA ASP A 99 21.96 -21.15 -20.43
C ASP A 99 23.08 -20.84 -19.44
N SER A 100 24.16 -21.64 -19.48
CA SER A 100 25.32 -21.51 -18.61
C SER A 100 26.10 -20.21 -18.81
N ARG A 101 25.86 -19.47 -19.89
CA ARG A 101 26.51 -18.18 -20.16
C ARG A 101 25.84 -17.01 -19.44
N LEU A 102 24.63 -17.21 -18.90
CA LEU A 102 23.81 -16.13 -18.35
C LEU A 102 23.80 -16.09 -16.82
N VAL A 103 24.26 -17.14 -16.13
CA VAL A 103 24.05 -17.25 -14.68
C VAL A 103 25.25 -17.91 -13.99
N LYS A 104 25.79 -17.23 -12.97
CA LYS A 104 26.60 -17.90 -11.94
C LYS A 104 25.64 -18.72 -11.07
N LEU A 105 25.69 -20.05 -11.20
CA LEU A 105 24.73 -20.93 -10.51
C LEU A 105 24.65 -20.71 -9.00
N THR A 106 25.75 -20.33 -8.35
CA THR A 106 25.77 -20.00 -6.91
C THR A 106 24.89 -18.81 -6.52
N ASP A 107 24.72 -17.87 -7.45
CA ASP A 107 23.89 -16.68 -7.26
C ASP A 107 22.43 -16.93 -7.68
N LEU A 108 22.14 -18.07 -8.33
CA LEU A 108 20.80 -18.40 -8.80
C LEU A 108 19.85 -18.60 -7.61
N ARG A 109 18.69 -17.95 -7.68
CA ARG A 109 17.55 -18.22 -6.78
C ARG A 109 16.33 -18.60 -7.59
N ILE A 110 15.63 -19.64 -7.14
CA ILE A 110 14.36 -20.10 -7.72
C ILE A 110 13.24 -19.69 -6.78
N LYS A 111 12.24 -18.97 -7.31
CA LYS A 111 11.00 -18.65 -6.63
C LYS A 111 9.88 -19.48 -7.24
N LEU A 112 9.30 -20.35 -6.42
CA LEU A 112 8.14 -21.15 -6.78
C LEU A 112 6.90 -20.54 -6.12
N ILE A 113 5.84 -20.35 -6.90
CA ILE A 113 4.58 -19.77 -6.44
C ILE A 113 3.48 -20.80 -6.67
N ALA A 114 2.65 -21.04 -5.66
CA ALA A 114 1.42 -21.80 -5.77
C ALA A 114 0.23 -20.89 -5.48
N ASP A 115 -0.76 -20.93 -6.38
CA ASP A 115 -1.95 -20.08 -6.33
C ASP A 115 -3.19 -20.94 -6.61
N ASP A 116 -4.19 -20.87 -5.76
CA ASP A 116 -5.44 -21.63 -5.90
C ASP A 116 -6.50 -20.88 -6.74
N LEU A 117 -6.16 -19.69 -7.22
CA LEU A 117 -6.96 -18.80 -8.06
C LEU A 117 -8.25 -18.32 -7.37
N VAL A 118 -8.33 -18.42 -6.06
CA VAL A 118 -9.47 -17.91 -5.31
C VAL A 118 -9.35 -16.40 -5.19
N LYS A 119 -10.41 -15.73 -5.65
CA LYS A 119 -10.50 -14.29 -5.54
C LYS A 119 -10.52 -13.88 -4.06
N VAL A 120 -9.57 -13.05 -3.68
CA VAL A 120 -9.56 -12.40 -2.38
C VAL A 120 -10.59 -11.25 -2.40
N ASP A 121 -11.45 -11.21 -1.39
CA ASP A 121 -12.40 -10.10 -1.23
C ASP A 121 -11.70 -8.90 -0.58
N VAL A 122 -11.49 -7.85 -1.36
CA VAL A 122 -10.84 -6.61 -0.91
C VAL A 122 -11.58 -5.97 0.25
N ALA A 123 -12.91 -6.12 0.36
CA ALA A 123 -13.66 -5.58 1.49
C ALA A 123 -13.16 -6.12 2.84
N THR A 124 -12.74 -7.39 2.88
CA THR A 124 -12.18 -8.00 4.11
C THR A 124 -10.82 -7.44 4.52
N LEU A 125 -10.08 -6.82 3.59
CA LEU A 125 -8.84 -6.08 3.91
C LEU A 125 -9.19 -4.69 4.43
N VAL A 126 -10.18 -4.03 3.82
CA VAL A 126 -10.68 -2.71 4.24
C VAL A 126 -11.25 -2.76 5.67
N ASP A 127 -11.95 -3.82 6.03
CA ASP A 127 -12.54 -4.01 7.36
C ASP A 127 -11.49 -4.18 8.48
N GLN A 128 -10.22 -4.41 8.15
CA GLN A 128 -9.14 -4.54 9.14
C GLN A 128 -8.56 -3.21 9.62
N VAL A 129 -8.95 -2.08 9.02
CA VAL A 129 -8.51 -0.74 9.45
C VAL A 129 -9.07 -0.42 10.83
N ASP A 130 -8.18 -0.14 11.78
CA ASP A 130 -8.53 0.07 13.19
C ASP A 130 -8.17 1.49 13.66
N SER A 131 -9.21 2.28 13.99
CA SER A 131 -9.05 3.66 14.47
C SER A 131 -8.28 3.76 15.80
N ASN A 132 -8.35 2.74 16.67
CA ASN A 132 -7.60 2.76 17.94
C ASN A 132 -6.11 2.54 17.71
N ARG A 133 -5.76 1.70 16.72
CA ARG A 133 -4.36 1.54 16.30
C ARG A 133 -3.84 2.81 15.65
N ILE A 134 -4.62 3.43 14.77
CA ILE A 134 -4.28 4.72 14.17
C ILE A 134 -4.00 5.75 15.27
N ALA A 135 -4.89 5.88 16.27
CA ALA A 135 -4.68 6.81 17.38
C ALA A 135 -3.39 6.51 18.17
N SER A 136 -3.09 5.23 18.42
CA SER A 136 -1.85 4.82 19.10
C SER A 136 -0.60 5.15 18.28
N THR A 137 -0.65 4.93 16.96
CA THR A 137 0.44 5.27 16.04
C THR A 137 0.63 6.79 15.96
N MET A 138 -0.46 7.56 15.86
CA MET A 138 -0.39 9.02 15.88
C MET A 138 0.23 9.54 17.17
N ALA A 139 -0.16 8.99 18.34
CA ALA A 139 0.44 9.37 19.62
C ALA A 139 1.96 9.07 19.67
N ALA A 140 2.42 8.00 19.01
CA ALA A 140 3.85 7.70 18.92
C ALA A 140 4.63 8.70 18.03
N ILE A 141 3.98 9.29 17.03
CA ILE A 141 4.59 10.24 16.08
C ILE A 141 4.47 11.70 16.55
N TYR A 142 3.34 12.05 17.18
CA TYR A 142 2.94 13.41 17.54
C TYR A 142 3.99 14.20 18.34
N GLY A 143 4.09 15.50 18.07
CA GLY A 143 5.02 16.41 18.74
C GLY A 143 5.87 17.17 17.73
N GLN A 144 6.41 18.32 18.18
CA GLN A 144 7.32 19.16 17.41
C GLN A 144 8.51 18.34 16.93
N ARG A 145 8.68 18.21 15.62
CA ARG A 145 9.66 17.33 14.97
C ARG A 145 10.20 17.95 13.68
N SER A 146 10.45 19.25 13.78
CA SER A 146 11.03 20.09 12.73
C SER A 146 12.56 20.00 12.74
N HIS A 147 13.18 20.14 11.57
CA HIS A 147 14.63 20.26 11.42
C HIS A 147 15.18 21.60 11.96
N LEU A 148 14.31 22.57 12.23
CA LEU A 148 14.70 23.94 12.59
C LEU A 148 15.12 24.12 14.05
N THR A 149 14.80 23.17 14.93
CA THR A 149 15.08 23.29 16.37
C THR A 149 15.79 22.04 16.93
N PRO A 150 16.66 22.18 17.96
CA PRO A 150 17.28 21.03 18.60
C PRO A 150 16.29 20.03 19.18
N GLN A 151 15.19 20.51 19.76
CA GLN A 151 14.11 19.68 20.30
C GLN A 151 13.37 18.93 19.19
N GLY A 152 13.08 19.63 18.09
CA GLY A 152 12.47 19.05 16.90
C GLY A 152 13.33 17.94 16.31
N LEU A 153 14.64 18.15 16.14
CA LEU A 153 15.58 17.14 15.64
C LEU A 153 15.64 15.90 16.54
N ALA A 154 15.65 16.08 17.87
CA ALA A 154 15.64 14.96 18.81
C ALA A 154 14.34 14.14 18.72
N ARG A 155 13.19 14.82 18.58
CA ARG A 155 11.90 14.14 18.38
C ARG A 155 11.85 13.44 17.02
N LEU A 156 12.31 14.09 15.96
CA LEU A 156 12.35 13.56 14.60
C LEU A 156 13.16 12.26 14.55
N ALA A 157 14.32 12.22 15.21
CA ALA A 157 15.12 11.00 15.34
C ALA A 157 14.35 9.88 16.03
N THR A 158 13.64 10.18 17.12
CA THR A 158 12.80 9.20 17.84
C THR A 158 11.67 8.66 16.95
N VAL A 159 11.04 9.52 16.17
CA VAL A 159 9.97 9.14 15.23
C VAL A 159 10.51 8.29 14.08
N LYS A 160 11.67 8.67 13.53
CA LYS A 160 12.36 7.89 12.51
C LYS A 160 12.70 6.48 12.99
N ASP A 161 13.22 6.34 14.21
CA ASP A 161 13.50 5.03 14.82
C ASP A 161 12.23 4.20 15.00
N PHE A 162 11.11 4.84 15.39
CA PHE A 162 9.82 4.18 15.50
C PHE A 162 9.31 3.67 14.13
N ILE A 163 9.41 4.48 13.07
CA ILE A 163 9.02 4.10 11.71
C ILE A 163 9.91 2.96 11.21
N ASP A 164 11.23 3.09 11.36
CA ASP A 164 12.21 2.08 10.92
C ASP A 164 11.98 0.74 11.63
N LYS A 165 11.74 0.76 12.93
CA LYS A 165 11.36 -0.45 13.68
C LYS A 165 10.05 -1.03 13.15
N THR A 166 9.03 -0.20 12.92
CA THR A 166 7.73 -0.65 12.40
C THR A 166 7.86 -1.30 11.03
N PHE A 167 8.73 -0.76 10.16
CA PHE A 167 9.06 -1.37 8.86
C PHE A 167 9.82 -2.67 9.03
N THR A 168 10.81 -2.73 9.92
CA THR A 168 11.61 -3.93 10.18
C THR A 168 10.75 -5.08 10.73
N ASP A 169 9.76 -4.77 11.57
CA ASP A 169 8.84 -5.77 12.15
C ASP A 169 7.97 -6.48 11.08
N THR A 170 7.90 -5.96 9.84
CA THR A 170 7.25 -6.67 8.71
C THR A 170 8.06 -7.88 8.22
N GLY A 171 9.35 -7.95 8.53
CA GLY A 171 10.29 -8.93 7.97
C GLY A 171 10.72 -8.66 6.53
N LEU A 172 10.28 -7.54 5.93
CA LEU A 172 10.71 -7.07 4.62
C LEU A 172 12.01 -6.25 4.73
N GLU A 173 12.73 -6.13 3.61
CA GLU A 173 13.94 -5.32 3.55
C GLU A 173 13.61 -3.82 3.62
N VAL A 174 14.16 -3.15 4.64
CA VAL A 174 13.98 -1.71 4.84
C VAL A 174 15.09 -0.94 4.12
N SER A 175 14.69 -0.12 3.15
CA SER A 175 15.57 0.82 2.47
C SER A 175 15.63 2.14 3.22
N ARG A 176 16.85 2.67 3.38
CA ARG A 176 17.13 3.95 4.02
C ARG A 176 17.90 4.80 3.03
N GLN A 177 17.35 5.95 2.67
CA GLN A 177 17.95 6.86 1.68
C GLN A 177 18.38 8.14 2.39
N PRO A 178 19.57 8.18 2.99
CA PRO A 178 20.09 9.39 3.60
C PRO A 178 20.46 10.41 2.52
N PHE A 179 20.16 11.67 2.77
CA PHE A 179 20.58 12.79 1.92
C PHE A 179 20.90 14.02 2.77
N LYS A 180 21.59 14.96 2.14
CA LYS A 180 21.94 16.25 2.75
C LYS A 180 21.42 17.36 1.87
N PHE A 181 20.81 18.35 2.50
CA PHE A 181 20.41 19.57 1.82
C PHE A 181 20.79 20.78 2.68
N SER A 182 21.65 21.64 2.14
CA SER A 182 22.25 22.73 2.91
C SER A 182 22.91 22.19 4.20
N LYS A 183 22.49 22.69 5.36
CA LYS A 183 22.94 22.27 6.70
C LYS A 183 22.18 21.07 7.28
N PHE A 184 21.10 20.63 6.64
CA PHE A 184 20.23 19.59 7.17
C PHE A 184 20.62 18.21 6.66
N GLU A 185 20.48 17.22 7.54
CA GLU A 185 20.60 15.80 7.22
C GLU A 185 19.22 15.17 7.40
N ALA A 186 18.77 14.46 6.38
CA ALA A 186 17.45 13.85 6.32
C ALA A 186 17.57 12.45 5.71
N SER A 187 16.52 11.64 5.84
CA SER A 187 16.55 10.27 5.32
C SER A 187 15.16 9.71 5.10
N ASN A 188 14.79 9.51 3.84
CA ASN A 188 13.59 8.73 3.53
C ASN A 188 13.76 7.27 4.01
N LEU A 189 12.66 6.66 4.40
CA LEU A 189 12.56 5.24 4.73
C LEU A 189 11.47 4.62 3.85
N PHE A 190 11.71 3.42 3.33
CA PHE A 190 10.68 2.71 2.60
C PHE A 190 10.85 1.20 2.64
N VAL A 191 9.72 0.51 2.49
CA VAL A 191 9.67 -0.94 2.34
C VAL A 191 8.90 -1.27 1.06
N LYS A 192 9.44 -2.18 0.24
CA LYS A 192 8.79 -2.69 -0.96
C LYS A 192 8.37 -4.13 -0.74
N GLN A 193 7.08 -4.41 -0.87
CA GLN A 193 6.57 -5.76 -1.00
C GLN A 193 6.49 -6.13 -2.48
N ALA A 194 7.34 -7.07 -2.91
CA ALA A 194 7.40 -7.47 -4.31
C ALA A 194 6.17 -8.28 -4.75
N GLY A 195 5.58 -7.89 -5.88
CA GLY A 195 4.50 -8.63 -6.53
C GLY A 195 4.93 -10.01 -7.01
N LEU A 196 4.03 -10.99 -6.95
CA LEU A 196 4.30 -12.37 -7.35
C LEU A 196 4.22 -12.58 -8.87
N ILE A 197 3.43 -11.78 -9.59
CA ILE A 197 3.26 -11.89 -11.04
C ILE A 197 4.18 -10.91 -11.77
N ASP A 198 4.15 -9.65 -11.39
CA ASP A 198 4.98 -8.58 -11.98
C ASP A 198 5.53 -7.70 -10.85
N GLU A 199 6.80 -7.89 -10.52
CA GLU A 199 7.46 -7.17 -9.42
C GLU A 199 7.92 -5.76 -9.83
N ALA A 200 7.97 -5.47 -11.13
CA ALA A 200 8.33 -4.15 -11.65
C ALA A 200 7.17 -3.19 -11.45
N LYS A 201 5.94 -3.59 -11.80
CA LYS A 201 4.74 -2.78 -11.55
C LYS A 201 4.56 -2.50 -10.07
N THR A 202 4.65 -1.23 -9.70
CA THR A 202 4.66 -0.81 -8.29
C THR A 202 3.64 0.31 -8.05
N PHE A 203 2.87 0.20 -6.98
CA PHE A 203 2.00 1.26 -6.46
C PHE A 203 2.55 1.76 -5.14
N ILE A 204 2.56 3.08 -4.96
CA ILE A 204 3.16 3.75 -3.81
C ILE A 204 2.07 4.35 -2.93
N VAL A 205 2.26 4.28 -1.62
CA VAL A 205 1.60 5.17 -0.66
C VAL A 205 2.65 5.88 0.17
N CYS A 206 2.48 7.19 0.33
CA CYS A 206 3.51 8.10 0.84
C CYS A 206 2.94 9.09 1.87
N SER A 207 3.78 9.53 2.79
CA SER A 207 3.56 10.68 3.69
C SER A 207 4.92 11.14 4.20
N TYR A 208 5.10 12.44 4.43
CA TYR A 208 6.21 12.92 5.24
C TYR A 208 5.99 12.59 6.72
N TYR A 209 7.06 12.65 7.53
CA TYR A 209 7.00 12.36 8.96
C TYR A 209 7.58 13.45 9.87
N ASN A 210 8.24 14.48 9.32
CA ASN A 210 8.56 15.70 10.06
C ASN A 210 7.30 16.55 10.31
N SER A 211 7.40 17.58 11.16
CA SER A 211 6.37 18.62 11.26
C SER A 211 6.68 19.72 10.24
N SER A 212 5.66 20.43 9.77
CA SER A 212 5.81 21.48 8.74
C SER A 212 6.52 22.75 9.22
N SER A 213 6.58 22.97 10.54
CA SER A 213 7.26 24.12 11.13
C SER A 213 7.82 23.82 12.52
N ALA A 214 8.61 24.78 13.03
CA ALA A 214 9.19 24.73 14.37
C ALA A 214 8.13 24.75 15.49
N GLU A 215 7.02 25.45 15.27
CA GLU A 215 5.94 25.63 16.24
C GLU A 215 4.91 24.49 16.20
N SER A 216 4.73 23.87 15.03
CA SER A 216 3.72 22.83 14.81
C SER A 216 4.03 21.54 15.58
N PHE A 217 3.03 21.01 16.28
CA PHE A 217 3.10 19.68 16.88
C PHE A 217 2.76 18.56 15.87
N GLY A 218 2.31 18.92 14.67
CA GLY A 218 2.15 18.04 13.52
C GLY A 218 1.21 16.87 13.74
N ALA A 219 0.08 17.03 14.44
CA ALA A 219 -0.90 15.96 14.60
C ALA A 219 -1.56 15.58 13.28
N ASP A 220 -2.06 16.57 12.55
CA ASP A 220 -2.66 16.38 11.24
C ASP A 220 -1.58 16.33 10.15
N ALA A 221 -0.72 17.35 10.12
CA ALA A 221 0.35 17.57 9.15
C ALA A 221 1.72 17.20 9.78
N SER A 222 2.15 15.95 9.78
CA SER A 222 1.60 14.80 9.02
C SER A 222 1.44 13.51 9.84
N ALA A 223 1.30 13.57 11.17
CA ALA A 223 1.19 12.33 11.95
C ALA A 223 -0.03 11.50 11.54
N SER A 224 -1.11 12.14 11.08
CA SER A 224 -2.30 11.48 10.53
C SER A 224 -1.98 10.71 9.23
N GLY A 225 -1.28 11.34 8.27
CA GLY A 225 -0.87 10.75 7.00
C GLY A 225 0.10 9.58 7.20
N MET A 226 1.12 9.78 8.03
CA MET A 226 2.11 8.73 8.34
C MET A 226 1.45 7.56 9.09
N ALA A 227 0.53 7.82 10.03
CA ALA A 227 -0.25 6.75 10.64
C ALA A 227 -1.09 5.98 9.61
N GLY A 228 -1.61 6.66 8.59
CA GLY A 228 -2.31 6.03 7.46
C GLY A 228 -1.44 5.10 6.63
N VAL A 229 -0.22 5.52 6.28
CA VAL A 229 0.77 4.66 5.58
C VAL A 229 1.09 3.42 6.42
N LEU A 230 1.36 3.58 7.72
CA LEU A 230 1.72 2.48 8.62
C LEU A 230 0.56 1.50 8.84
N GLU A 231 -0.67 1.99 8.90
CA GLU A 231 -1.86 1.13 9.04
C GLU A 231 -2.17 0.38 7.74
N ALA A 232 -2.05 1.03 6.58
CA ALA A 232 -2.17 0.36 5.29
C ALA A 232 -1.09 -0.72 5.13
N MET A 233 0.15 -0.42 5.49
CA MET A 233 1.26 -1.38 5.47
C MET A 233 0.98 -2.60 6.35
N ARG A 234 0.54 -2.41 7.60
CA ARG A 234 0.23 -3.52 8.52
C ARG A 234 -0.77 -4.51 7.93
N ILE A 235 -1.77 -4.01 7.22
CA ILE A 235 -2.85 -4.83 6.65
C ILE A 235 -2.33 -5.52 5.39
N LEU A 236 -1.81 -4.75 4.44
CA LEU A 236 -1.48 -5.23 3.10
C LEU A 236 -0.30 -6.22 3.13
N THR A 237 0.72 -5.99 3.96
CA THR A 237 1.89 -6.90 4.05
C THR A 237 1.59 -8.32 4.54
N LYS A 238 0.37 -8.59 4.99
CA LYS A 238 -0.11 -9.94 5.36
C LYS A 238 -0.64 -10.75 4.18
N TYR A 239 -0.79 -10.13 3.01
CA TYR A 239 -1.34 -10.73 1.80
C TYR A 239 -0.30 -10.77 0.70
N ASN A 240 -0.45 -11.68 -0.25
CA ASN A 240 0.34 -11.66 -1.49
C ASN A 240 -0.42 -10.90 -2.57
N PHE A 241 0.30 -10.27 -3.50
CA PHE A 241 -0.26 -9.46 -4.58
C PHE A 241 0.36 -9.82 -5.92
N ALA A 242 -0.35 -9.56 -7.01
CA ALA A 242 0.20 -9.73 -8.36
C ALA A 242 1.28 -8.67 -8.64
N HIS A 243 1.05 -7.44 -8.18
CA HIS A 243 1.93 -6.28 -8.36
C HIS A 243 2.53 -5.81 -7.04
N SER A 244 3.61 -5.06 -7.12
CA SER A 244 4.34 -4.59 -5.95
C SER A 244 3.63 -3.42 -5.26
N LEU A 245 3.76 -3.38 -3.94
CA LEU A 245 3.37 -2.26 -3.10
C LEU A 245 4.62 -1.66 -2.45
N LEU A 246 4.71 -0.33 -2.39
CA LEU A 246 5.79 0.37 -1.71
C LEU A 246 5.20 1.38 -0.72
N PHE A 247 5.66 1.27 0.52
CA PHE A 247 5.24 2.13 1.63
C PHE A 247 6.40 3.08 1.94
N LEU A 248 6.15 4.39 1.81
CA LEU A 248 7.18 5.42 1.81
C LEU A 248 6.94 6.42 2.94
N ALA A 249 7.95 6.60 3.79
CA ALA A 249 8.02 7.64 4.80
C ALA A 249 9.07 8.67 4.37
N LEU A 250 8.62 9.90 4.11
CA LEU A 250 9.45 10.97 3.58
C LEU A 250 9.97 11.86 4.71
N ASP A 251 11.24 12.24 4.59
CA ASP A 251 11.87 13.19 5.51
C ASP A 251 11.98 14.54 4.81
N ASP A 252 10.92 15.33 4.87
CA ASP A 252 10.92 16.67 4.29
C ASP A 252 11.66 17.66 5.17
N ILE A 253 12.25 18.66 4.54
CA ILE A 253 13.05 19.67 5.22
C ILE A 253 12.23 20.96 5.26
N ASP A 254 12.04 21.54 6.44
CA ASP A 254 11.12 22.67 6.66
C ASP A 254 11.42 23.92 5.81
N GLU A 255 12.67 24.13 5.39
CA GLU A 255 13.04 25.27 4.52
C GLU A 255 12.64 25.05 3.05
N ILE A 256 12.39 23.80 2.63
CA ILE A 256 11.95 23.40 1.28
C ILE A 256 11.05 22.16 1.39
N GLU A 257 9.75 22.40 1.40
CA GLU A 257 8.73 21.34 1.34
C GLU A 257 8.96 20.39 0.16
N SER A 258 8.57 19.12 0.33
CA SER A 258 8.68 18.07 -0.70
C SER A 258 10.12 17.73 -1.12
N ARG A 259 11.11 18.03 -0.26
CA ARG A 259 12.49 17.65 -0.54
C ARG A 259 12.69 16.13 -0.49
N GLY A 260 12.07 15.45 0.46
CA GLY A 260 12.12 14.00 0.60
C GLY A 260 11.58 13.31 -0.64
N SER A 261 10.41 13.69 -1.13
CA SER A 261 9.85 13.12 -2.37
C SER A 261 10.71 13.43 -3.59
N ALA A 262 11.28 14.63 -3.71
CA ALA A 262 12.22 14.96 -4.79
C ALA A 262 13.48 14.07 -4.76
N GLU A 263 14.06 13.83 -3.58
CA GLU A 263 15.20 12.91 -3.42
C GLU A 263 14.80 11.46 -3.76
N PHE A 264 13.61 11.03 -3.35
CA PHE A 264 13.10 9.70 -3.67
C PHE A 264 12.94 9.51 -5.19
N VAL A 265 12.24 10.41 -5.86
CA VAL A 265 11.91 10.28 -7.28
C VAL A 265 13.14 10.48 -8.17
N TYR A 266 14.01 11.45 -7.86
CA TYR A 266 15.09 11.84 -8.78
C TYR A 266 16.48 11.31 -8.40
N LYS A 267 16.66 10.80 -7.17
CA LYS A 267 17.99 10.45 -6.62
C LYS A 267 18.05 9.03 -6.07
N GLY A 268 17.47 8.08 -6.81
CA GLY A 268 17.69 6.65 -6.60
C GLY A 268 16.76 5.97 -5.59
N GLY A 269 15.66 6.62 -5.19
CA GLY A 269 14.60 5.96 -4.41
C GLY A 269 13.77 4.99 -5.25
N ILE A 270 13.63 5.27 -6.56
CA ILE A 270 13.00 4.39 -7.54
C ILE A 270 14.11 3.65 -8.32
N LYS A 271 14.08 2.31 -8.32
CA LYS A 271 15.06 1.52 -9.08
C LYS A 271 14.73 1.55 -10.57
N GLU A 272 15.72 1.38 -11.44
CA GLU A 272 15.51 1.32 -12.90
C GLU A 272 14.57 0.18 -13.33
N THR A 273 14.50 -0.88 -12.53
CA THR A 273 13.61 -2.02 -12.74
C THR A 273 12.16 -1.75 -12.29
N ASP A 274 11.91 -0.67 -11.54
CA ASP A 274 10.59 -0.33 -11.06
C ASP A 274 9.79 0.42 -12.13
N GLN A 275 8.56 -0.02 -12.35
CA GLN A 275 7.56 0.65 -13.18
C GLN A 275 6.46 1.18 -12.26
N VAL A 276 6.70 2.35 -11.68
CA VAL A 276 5.73 2.98 -10.77
C VAL A 276 4.48 3.39 -11.54
N GLN A 277 3.35 2.76 -11.21
CA GLN A 277 2.06 2.96 -11.88
C GLN A 277 1.25 4.09 -11.25
N GLY A 278 1.50 4.40 -9.98
CA GLY A 278 1.05 5.63 -9.35
C GLY A 278 1.36 5.71 -7.87
N ALA A 279 1.25 6.92 -7.31
CA ALA A 279 1.47 7.22 -5.90
C ALA A 279 0.27 7.92 -5.26
N ILE A 280 -0.12 7.47 -4.06
CA ILE A 280 -1.07 8.18 -3.19
C ILE A 280 -0.27 8.83 -2.08
N CYS A 281 -0.20 10.15 -2.06
CA CYS A 281 0.49 10.90 -1.00
C CYS A 281 -0.55 11.48 -0.03
N LEU A 282 -0.37 11.17 1.25
CA LEU A 282 -1.28 11.56 2.32
C LEU A 282 -0.71 12.80 3.00
N ASP A 283 -1.48 13.89 3.02
CA ASP A 283 -1.06 15.15 3.64
C ASP A 283 -2.22 15.78 4.40
N GLY A 284 -2.20 15.67 5.73
CA GLY A 284 -3.30 16.11 6.60
C GLY A 284 -4.60 15.37 6.30
N ILE A 285 -4.92 14.30 7.04
CA ILE A 285 -6.11 13.47 6.80
C ILE A 285 -6.97 13.29 8.06
N GLY A 286 -6.81 14.16 9.06
CA GLY A 286 -7.34 14.03 10.40
C GLY A 286 -8.39 15.04 10.80
N HIS A 287 -8.49 16.18 10.15
CA HIS A 287 -9.52 17.18 10.43
C HIS A 287 -10.86 16.84 9.77
N TYR A 288 -11.90 16.85 10.59
CA TYR A 288 -13.29 16.69 10.18
C TYR A 288 -14.16 17.75 10.89
N SER A 289 -15.06 18.39 10.17
CA SER A 289 -16.08 19.26 10.77
C SER A 289 -17.39 19.24 9.99
N ASN A 290 -18.48 18.93 10.70
CA ASN A 290 -19.84 18.97 10.18
C ASN A 290 -20.52 20.34 10.42
N GLU A 291 -19.78 21.32 10.94
CA GLU A 291 -20.29 22.68 11.16
C GLU A 291 -20.35 23.45 9.83
N ALA A 292 -21.41 24.25 9.65
CA ALA A 292 -21.50 25.08 8.45
C ALA A 292 -20.38 26.13 8.42
N ASN A 293 -19.83 26.42 7.24
CA ASN A 293 -18.71 27.34 7.04
C ASN A 293 -17.41 26.94 7.77
N SER A 294 -17.25 25.66 8.08
CA SER A 294 -15.99 25.13 8.61
C SER A 294 -14.93 24.94 7.53
N GLN A 295 -15.29 24.95 6.25
CA GLN A 295 -14.38 24.88 5.11
C GLN A 295 -14.28 26.24 4.42
N ILE A 296 -13.05 26.73 4.26
CA ILE A 296 -12.71 27.90 3.45
C ILE A 296 -12.27 27.37 2.10
N LEU A 297 -12.76 27.96 1.00
CA LEU A 297 -12.26 27.65 -0.33
C LEU A 297 -11.31 28.77 -0.77
N PRO A 298 -10.08 28.47 -1.20
CA PRO A 298 -9.17 29.46 -1.74
C PRO A 298 -9.79 30.27 -2.89
N SER A 299 -9.34 31.51 -3.05
CA SER A 299 -9.74 32.34 -4.19
C SER A 299 -9.39 31.64 -5.51
N GLY A 300 -10.27 31.70 -6.51
CA GLY A 300 -10.08 31.05 -7.82
C GLY A 300 -10.71 29.65 -7.94
N ILE A 301 -11.11 29.01 -6.84
CA ILE A 301 -11.72 27.67 -6.87
C ILE A 301 -13.07 27.68 -7.60
N ALA A 302 -13.87 28.75 -7.49
CA ALA A 302 -15.17 28.84 -8.15
C ALA A 302 -15.02 28.88 -9.68
N GLU A 303 -13.94 29.49 -10.16
CA GLU A 303 -13.65 29.66 -11.58
C GLU A 303 -13.04 28.39 -12.18
N VAL A 304 -12.10 27.76 -11.48
CA VAL A 304 -11.37 26.60 -12.01
C VAL A 304 -12.07 25.28 -11.72
N PHE A 305 -12.71 25.15 -10.55
CA PHE A 305 -13.44 23.95 -10.13
C PHE A 305 -14.90 24.26 -9.75
N PRO A 306 -15.72 24.77 -10.69
CA PRO A 306 -17.09 25.21 -10.41
C PRO A 306 -17.97 24.10 -9.81
N GLN A 307 -17.75 22.85 -10.22
CA GLN A 307 -18.49 21.70 -9.67
C GLN A 307 -18.13 21.41 -8.21
N VAL A 308 -16.85 21.51 -7.85
CA VAL A 308 -16.40 21.35 -6.46
C VAL A 308 -16.95 22.49 -5.61
N PHE A 309 -16.84 23.74 -6.12
CA PHE A 309 -17.38 24.91 -5.43
C PHE A 309 -18.89 24.78 -5.16
N GLU A 310 -19.70 24.43 -6.16
CA GLU A 310 -21.14 24.28 -5.98
C GLU A 310 -21.48 23.09 -5.07
N THR A 311 -20.71 21.99 -5.11
CA THR A 311 -20.90 20.86 -4.19
C THR A 311 -20.65 21.29 -2.75
N VAL A 312 -19.53 21.94 -2.46
CA VAL A 312 -19.17 22.42 -1.12
C VAL A 312 -20.16 23.49 -0.63
N LYS A 313 -20.55 24.42 -1.50
CA LYS A 313 -21.57 25.45 -1.21
C LYS A 313 -22.93 24.85 -0.90
N SER A 314 -23.40 23.87 -1.68
CA SER A 314 -24.67 23.16 -1.42
C SER A 314 -24.63 22.41 -0.09
N ASN A 315 -23.45 21.96 0.32
CA ASN A 315 -23.17 21.36 1.63
C ASN A 315 -22.89 22.40 2.73
N ARG A 316 -23.25 23.68 2.51
CA ARG A 316 -23.09 24.79 3.48
C ARG A 316 -21.64 24.98 3.93
N PHE A 317 -20.67 24.72 3.05
CA PHE A 317 -19.24 24.87 3.33
C PHE A 317 -18.79 24.07 4.57
N ARG A 318 -19.33 22.88 4.76
CA ARG A 318 -18.83 21.93 5.76
C ARG A 318 -17.54 21.30 5.31
N GLY A 319 -16.72 20.95 6.29
CA GLY A 319 -15.49 20.19 6.14
C GLY A 319 -15.70 18.72 6.45
N ASP A 320 -16.63 18.06 5.76
CA ASP A 320 -16.97 16.66 6.04
C ASP A 320 -16.56 15.73 4.89
N PHE A 321 -15.51 16.11 4.17
CA PHE A 321 -14.99 15.43 2.99
C PHE A 321 -13.46 15.46 2.96
N ALA A 322 -12.87 14.55 2.18
CA ALA A 322 -11.48 14.59 1.78
C ALA A 322 -11.33 15.25 0.40
N LEU A 323 -10.20 15.88 0.15
CA LEU A 323 -9.76 16.40 -1.14
C LEU A 323 -8.84 15.39 -1.80
N SER A 324 -9.07 15.13 -3.09
CA SER A 324 -8.12 14.45 -3.95
C SER A 324 -7.59 15.43 -4.98
N ILE A 325 -6.30 15.75 -4.93
CA ILE A 325 -5.64 16.66 -5.85
C ILE A 325 -4.75 15.84 -6.78
N SER A 326 -4.98 15.93 -8.09
CA SER A 326 -4.20 15.20 -9.09
C SER A 326 -4.03 16.05 -10.35
N ASN A 327 -3.11 15.69 -11.24
CA ASN A 327 -3.02 16.35 -12.54
C ASN A 327 -3.69 15.53 -13.66
N GLU A 328 -3.91 16.15 -14.82
CA GLU A 328 -4.55 15.49 -15.98
C GLU A 328 -3.85 14.18 -16.39
N SER A 329 -2.51 14.13 -16.29
CA SER A 329 -1.74 12.93 -16.62
C SER A 329 -2.00 11.76 -15.66
N SER A 330 -2.48 12.06 -14.45
CA SER A 330 -2.83 11.10 -13.41
C SER A 330 -4.28 10.59 -13.52
N ASN A 331 -5.08 11.12 -14.45
CA ASN A 331 -6.52 10.80 -14.57
C ASN A 331 -6.86 9.31 -14.54
N PRO A 332 -6.19 8.41 -15.29
CA PRO A 332 -6.51 6.98 -15.23
C PRO A 332 -6.32 6.39 -13.82
N PHE A 333 -5.26 6.82 -13.12
CA PHE A 333 -4.94 6.39 -11.76
C PHE A 333 -5.94 6.96 -10.76
N THR A 334 -6.19 8.28 -10.80
CA THR A 334 -7.16 8.96 -9.92
C THR A 334 -8.58 8.40 -10.12
N ASN A 335 -9.02 8.18 -11.36
CA ASN A 335 -10.34 7.62 -11.62
C ASN A 335 -10.49 6.19 -11.07
N ARG A 336 -9.40 5.39 -11.10
CA ARG A 336 -9.42 4.06 -10.48
C ARG A 336 -9.54 4.17 -8.96
N PHE A 337 -8.74 5.03 -8.33
CA PHE A 337 -8.83 5.30 -6.89
C PHE A 337 -10.26 5.72 -6.50
N MET A 338 -10.82 6.73 -7.17
CA MET A 338 -12.15 7.27 -6.87
C MET A 338 -13.25 6.22 -7.04
N SER A 339 -13.18 5.41 -8.10
CA SER A 339 -14.14 4.33 -8.37
C SER A 339 -14.13 3.26 -7.29
N VAL A 340 -12.94 2.85 -6.84
CA VAL A 340 -12.77 1.85 -5.78
C VAL A 340 -13.22 2.41 -4.44
N ALA A 341 -12.82 3.64 -4.11
CA ALA A 341 -13.24 4.32 -2.88
C ALA A 341 -14.76 4.45 -2.79
N ALA A 342 -15.42 4.93 -3.85
CA ALA A 342 -16.87 5.06 -3.88
C ALA A 342 -17.61 3.71 -3.72
N LYS A 343 -17.00 2.62 -4.19
CA LYS A 343 -17.58 1.27 -4.11
C LYS A 343 -17.39 0.62 -2.74
N LEU A 344 -16.20 0.72 -2.16
CA LEU A 344 -15.82 -0.02 -0.95
C LEU A 344 -15.85 0.82 0.33
N VAL A 345 -15.88 2.15 0.19
CA VAL A 345 -15.92 3.11 1.31
C VAL A 345 -16.93 4.22 1.01
N PRO A 346 -18.22 3.89 0.78
CA PRO A 346 -19.23 4.85 0.31
C PRO A 346 -19.51 5.99 1.29
N ASP A 347 -19.14 5.83 2.57
CA ASP A 347 -19.29 6.87 3.59
C ASP A 347 -18.25 8.00 3.45
N LEU A 348 -17.16 7.79 2.71
CA LEU A 348 -16.16 8.81 2.46
C LEU A 348 -16.59 9.73 1.31
N LYS A 349 -16.89 10.98 1.62
CA LYS A 349 -17.03 12.02 0.61
C LYS A 349 -15.64 12.45 0.14
N ILE A 350 -15.39 12.40 -1.16
CA ILE A 350 -14.15 12.90 -1.75
C ILE A 350 -14.49 13.92 -2.83
N GLN A 351 -13.92 15.12 -2.74
CA GLN A 351 -13.96 16.13 -3.79
C GLN A 351 -12.66 16.05 -4.59
N SER A 352 -12.76 15.74 -5.88
CA SER A 352 -11.59 15.60 -6.75
C SER A 352 -11.33 16.90 -7.51
N MET A 353 -10.09 17.38 -7.45
CA MET A 353 -9.57 18.53 -8.18
C MET A 353 -8.47 18.05 -9.12
N VAL A 354 -8.76 18.00 -10.42
CA VAL A 354 -7.80 17.63 -11.47
C VAL A 354 -7.25 18.90 -12.10
N VAL A 355 -5.98 19.22 -11.85
CA VAL A 355 -5.32 20.42 -12.37
C VAL A 355 -4.75 20.17 -13.78
N PRO A 356 -4.81 21.18 -14.68
CA PRO A 356 -4.09 21.14 -15.96
C PRO A 356 -2.57 21.12 -15.77
N GLY A 357 -1.85 20.39 -16.64
CA GLY A 357 -0.38 20.35 -16.62
C GLY A 357 0.18 19.82 -15.30
N ASN A 358 1.07 20.58 -14.65
CA ASN A 358 1.55 20.34 -13.28
C ASN A 358 1.11 21.49 -12.35
N ALA A 359 -0.11 21.98 -12.55
CA ALA A 359 -0.69 23.13 -11.84
C ALA A 359 0.05 24.47 -12.06
N GLU A 360 0.64 24.70 -13.23
CA GLU A 360 1.34 25.96 -13.55
C GLU A 360 0.44 27.21 -13.43
N THR A 361 -0.88 27.01 -13.52
CA THR A 361 -1.89 28.07 -13.39
C THR A 361 -2.53 28.15 -12.00
N MET A 362 -2.21 27.21 -11.10
CA MET A 362 -2.74 27.12 -9.74
C MET A 362 -1.67 26.56 -8.79
N ALA A 363 -0.60 27.34 -8.59
CA ALA A 363 0.56 26.93 -7.80
C ALA A 363 0.20 26.39 -6.40
N ALA A 364 -0.84 26.96 -5.76
CA ALA A 364 -1.33 26.52 -4.45
C ALA A 364 -1.87 25.07 -4.40
N LEU A 365 -2.08 24.41 -5.55
CA LEU A 365 -2.46 22.99 -5.65
C LEU A 365 -1.28 22.10 -6.09
N ALA A 366 -0.11 22.70 -6.29
CA ALA A 366 1.17 22.03 -6.52
C ALA A 366 2.14 22.33 -5.37
N GLU A 367 1.63 22.27 -4.14
CA GLU A 367 2.39 22.32 -2.89
C GLU A 367 2.18 20.95 -2.22
N GLY A 368 3.21 20.08 -2.23
CA GLY A 368 3.12 18.73 -1.66
C GLY A 368 3.92 17.65 -2.39
N ASP A 369 4.06 16.49 -1.75
CA ASP A 369 4.96 15.41 -2.18
C ASP A 369 4.60 14.80 -3.54
N HIS A 370 3.33 14.82 -3.93
CA HIS A 370 2.83 14.34 -5.22
C HIS A 370 3.44 15.08 -6.41
N VAL A 371 3.88 16.33 -6.22
CA VAL A 371 4.43 17.18 -7.29
C VAL A 371 5.73 16.62 -7.85
N ALA A 372 6.59 16.07 -6.99
CA ALA A 372 7.82 15.40 -7.43
C ALA A 372 7.50 14.22 -8.35
N PHE A 373 6.42 13.48 -8.09
CA PHE A 373 5.98 12.39 -8.96
C PHE A 373 5.49 12.92 -10.32
N TRP A 374 4.70 13.99 -10.34
CA TRP A 374 4.21 14.59 -11.58
C TRP A 374 5.35 15.03 -12.50
N TYR A 375 6.34 15.75 -11.98
CA TYR A 375 7.53 16.15 -12.75
C TYR A 375 8.41 14.96 -13.13
N GLY A 376 8.41 13.89 -12.32
CA GLY A 376 8.96 12.57 -12.65
C GLY A 376 8.14 11.78 -13.69
N LYS A 377 7.04 12.32 -14.21
CA LYS A 377 6.09 11.66 -15.13
C LYS A 377 5.46 10.40 -14.54
N ILE A 378 5.27 10.37 -13.23
CA ILE A 378 4.61 9.30 -12.49
C ILE A 378 3.22 9.81 -12.08
N PRO A 379 2.14 9.07 -12.39
CA PRO A 379 0.80 9.40 -11.91
C PRO A 379 0.77 9.52 -10.39
N ALA A 380 0.18 10.58 -9.86
CA ALA A 380 0.04 10.73 -8.42
C ALA A 380 -1.19 11.56 -8.05
N LEU A 381 -1.74 11.25 -6.87
CA LEU A 381 -2.73 12.08 -6.20
C LEU A 381 -2.28 12.38 -4.78
N GLU A 382 -2.54 13.60 -4.35
CA GLU A 382 -2.61 13.97 -2.95
C GLU A 382 -3.99 13.62 -2.41
N LEU A 383 -4.04 13.11 -1.18
CA LEU A 383 -5.25 12.92 -0.41
C LEU A 383 -5.11 13.68 0.90
N SER A 384 -5.96 14.70 1.05
CA SER A 384 -5.92 15.65 2.17
C SER A 384 -7.33 15.92 2.72
N ASP A 385 -7.45 16.51 3.89
CA ASP A 385 -8.68 17.03 4.46
C ASP A 385 -8.89 18.54 4.22
N GLY A 386 -7.89 19.19 3.61
CA GLY A 386 -7.84 20.62 3.33
C GLY A 386 -6.99 21.43 4.30
N GLY A 387 -6.44 20.84 5.36
CA GLY A 387 -5.48 21.47 6.27
C GLY A 387 -5.92 22.86 6.74
N ILE A 388 -5.08 23.88 6.52
CA ILE A 388 -5.31 25.28 6.91
C ILE A 388 -6.57 25.92 6.30
N THR A 389 -7.13 25.33 5.24
CA THR A 389 -8.40 25.79 4.68
C THR A 389 -9.60 25.32 5.50
N ARG A 390 -9.42 24.36 6.40
CA ARG A 390 -10.40 24.04 7.44
C ARG A 390 -10.30 25.11 8.55
N LYS A 391 -11.39 25.83 8.80
CA LYS A 391 -11.49 26.94 9.76
C LYS A 391 -11.26 26.47 11.20
N LYS A 392 -9.99 26.29 11.56
CA LYS A 392 -9.51 25.85 12.86
C LYS A 392 -8.19 26.55 13.16
N ASP A 393 -7.91 26.80 14.43
CA ASP A 393 -6.63 27.36 14.86
C ASP A 393 -5.55 26.28 14.77
N LEU A 394 -5.07 26.05 13.55
CA LEU A 394 -4.07 25.02 13.24
C LEU A 394 -2.63 25.48 13.50
N VAL A 395 -2.44 26.66 14.11
CA VAL A 395 -1.10 27.21 14.39
C VAL A 395 -0.23 26.22 15.17
N TYR A 396 -0.85 25.39 16.01
CA TYR A 396 -0.15 24.38 16.80
C TYR A 396 -0.38 22.93 16.31
N ASP A 397 -1.41 22.67 15.49
CA ASP A 397 -1.76 21.33 14.99
C ASP A 397 -1.74 20.23 16.08
N LYS A 398 -2.76 20.24 16.94
CA LYS A 398 -2.79 19.42 18.16
C LYS A 398 -3.55 18.12 18.00
N ILE A 399 -3.22 17.12 18.80
CA ILE A 399 -3.81 15.78 18.69
C ILE A 399 -5.29 15.73 19.11
N GLU A 400 -5.75 16.67 19.94
CA GLU A 400 -7.17 16.79 20.33
C GLU A 400 -8.06 17.22 19.16
N ASP A 401 -7.45 17.71 18.08
CA ASP A 401 -8.14 18.26 16.94
C ASP A 401 -8.46 17.25 15.84
N ILE A 402 -8.02 15.99 16.04
CA ILE A 402 -8.09 14.91 15.08
C ILE A 402 -9.34 14.05 15.28
N SER A 403 -10.04 13.80 14.17
CA SER A 403 -11.09 12.80 14.08
C SER A 403 -10.50 11.47 13.62
N TYR A 404 -10.16 10.58 14.55
CA TYR A 404 -9.64 9.24 14.22
C TYR A 404 -10.60 8.40 13.39
N THR A 405 -11.91 8.61 13.52
CA THR A 405 -12.91 7.95 12.67
C THR A 405 -12.82 8.43 11.23
N PHE A 406 -12.62 9.73 11.00
CA PHE A 406 -12.38 10.27 9.68
C PHE A 406 -11.04 9.77 9.10
N VAL A 407 -9.94 9.83 9.86
CA VAL A 407 -8.64 9.24 9.44
C VAL A 407 -8.83 7.79 9.02
N SER A 408 -9.51 6.98 9.84
CA SER A 408 -9.75 5.56 9.52
C SER A 408 -10.55 5.38 8.23
N THR A 409 -11.48 6.28 7.93
CA THR A 409 -12.29 6.22 6.71
C THR A 409 -11.46 6.60 5.48
N VAL A 410 -10.58 7.59 5.60
CA VAL A 410 -9.58 7.92 4.56
C VAL A 410 -8.63 6.74 4.32
N VAL A 411 -8.07 6.14 5.38
CA VAL A 411 -7.16 4.99 5.28
C VAL A 411 -7.84 3.77 4.65
N LYS A 412 -9.13 3.54 4.94
CA LYS A 412 -9.93 2.50 4.26
C LYS A 412 -9.92 2.68 2.74
N SER A 413 -10.04 3.91 2.23
CA SER A 413 -10.02 4.18 0.79
C SER A 413 -8.65 3.88 0.15
N VAL A 414 -7.57 4.16 0.88
CA VAL A 414 -6.20 3.87 0.48
C VAL A 414 -5.97 2.35 0.43
N VAL A 415 -6.34 1.62 1.49
CA VAL A 415 -6.24 0.14 1.53
C VAL A 415 -7.06 -0.47 0.40
N ALA A 416 -8.28 0.01 0.18
CA ALA A 416 -9.16 -0.46 -0.89
C ALA A 416 -8.51 -0.30 -2.26
N ALA A 417 -8.03 0.92 -2.57
CA ALA A 417 -7.44 1.23 -3.87
C ALA A 417 -6.14 0.48 -4.12
N LEU A 418 -5.21 0.45 -3.15
CA LEU A 418 -3.94 -0.26 -3.28
C LEU A 418 -4.16 -1.77 -3.45
N ALA A 419 -5.04 -2.37 -2.64
CA ALA A 419 -5.34 -3.79 -2.78
C ALA A 419 -5.97 -4.09 -4.14
N ASP A 420 -6.96 -3.32 -4.56
CA ASP A 420 -7.60 -3.51 -5.86
C ASP A 420 -6.61 -3.38 -7.04
N MET A 421 -5.72 -2.37 -7.01
CA MET A 421 -4.73 -2.15 -8.07
C MET A 421 -3.58 -3.16 -8.04
N ALA A 422 -3.19 -3.65 -6.87
CA ALA A 422 -2.12 -4.63 -6.74
C ALA A 422 -2.58 -6.09 -6.94
N GLU A 423 -3.90 -6.31 -6.96
CA GLU A 423 -4.57 -7.59 -7.20
C GLU A 423 -4.16 -8.69 -6.18
N PRO A 424 -4.83 -8.78 -5.01
CA PRO A 424 -4.48 -9.77 -3.98
C PRO A 424 -4.61 -11.21 -4.51
N GLN A 425 -3.65 -12.04 -4.13
CA GLN A 425 -3.49 -13.41 -4.57
C GLN A 425 -3.65 -14.35 -3.37
N HIS A 426 -4.48 -15.39 -3.52
CA HIS A 426 -4.60 -16.44 -2.52
C HIS A 426 -3.54 -17.52 -2.79
N SER A 427 -2.31 -17.18 -2.40
CA SER A 427 -1.11 -17.85 -2.87
C SER A 427 -0.02 -17.93 -1.81
N THR A 428 0.96 -18.79 -2.04
CA THR A 428 2.22 -18.86 -1.30
C THR A 428 3.39 -18.84 -2.27
N ALA A 429 4.47 -18.17 -1.88
CA ALA A 429 5.74 -18.16 -2.60
C ALA A 429 6.86 -18.68 -1.69
N VAL A 430 7.76 -19.49 -2.25
CA VAL A 430 8.98 -19.93 -1.56
C VAL A 430 10.19 -19.73 -2.46
N VAL A 431 11.27 -19.22 -1.88
CA VAL A 431 12.56 -19.03 -2.56
C VAL A 431 13.54 -20.11 -2.11
N SER A 432 14.25 -20.72 -3.05
CA SER A 432 15.33 -21.68 -2.79
C SER A 432 16.58 -21.35 -3.61
N GLY A 433 17.75 -21.53 -3.00
CA GLY A 433 19.01 -21.64 -3.74
C GLY A 433 19.12 -22.98 -4.47
N VAL A 434 20.19 -23.14 -5.25
CA VAL A 434 20.46 -24.38 -6.01
C VAL A 434 21.58 -25.20 -5.39
N THR A 435 21.43 -26.52 -5.44
CA THR A 435 22.48 -27.48 -5.11
C THR A 435 23.10 -28.01 -6.39
N MET A 436 24.42 -27.88 -6.52
CA MET A 436 25.14 -28.36 -7.70
C MET A 436 25.40 -29.87 -7.59
N LYS A 437 25.10 -30.62 -8.66
CA LYS A 437 25.60 -31.98 -8.86
C LYS A 437 26.51 -31.99 -10.10
N PRO A 438 27.67 -32.66 -9.99
CA PRO A 438 28.60 -32.78 -11.11
C PRO A 438 27.98 -33.51 -12.29
#